data_AF-A0A939LVL8-F1
#
_entry.id   AF-A0A939LVL8-F1
#
_cell.length_a   1.000
_cell.length_b   1.000
_cell.length_c   1.000
_cell.angle_alpha   90.00
_cell.angle_beta   90.00
_cell.angle_gamma   90.00
#
_symmetry.space_group_name_H-M   'P 1'
#
loop_
_entity.id
_entity.type
_entity.pdbx_description
1 polymer ?
#
loop_
_entity_poly.entity_id
_entity_poly.type
_entity_poly.pdbx_seq_one_letter_code
_entity_poly.pdbx_strand_id
1 'polypeptide(L)'
;MHHETLPVEPAAVQGRPSRQSSSRPYPVDGAAARRRQLRLLAVLFAVYLALLVWVVLWKLEAPHVGRGGLRPVKLIPFVAAGTDAASDPFEVAANLMLFLPFGAYLRWLAPSCSWWGATALAAAASLLLESAQFALAIGSFDITDVIVNALGGLTGFALASVLSWRARRTRAERGGRRGGSLASAVRWCAVGTCAALLAVGAFVASPVHLVRPDTGPLVAPTQER
;
A
#
# COMPACT_ATOMS: atom_id res chain seq x y z
N MET A 1 33.20 83.83 43.90
CA MET A 1 32.46 82.61 43.56
C MET A 1 31.99 82.74 42.11
N HIS A 2 32.79 82.26 41.16
CA HIS A 2 32.41 82.19 39.75
C HIS A 2 32.01 80.74 39.46
N HIS A 3 30.77 80.52 39.03
CA HIS A 3 30.31 79.22 38.55
C HIS A 3 30.59 79.14 37.05
N GLU A 4 31.64 78.40 36.68
CA GLU A 4 31.85 77.90 35.33
C GLU A 4 30.77 76.87 34.99
N THR A 5 30.04 77.09 33.91
CA THR A 5 29.14 76.09 33.31
C THR A 5 29.86 75.46 32.13
N LEU A 6 30.20 74.17 32.27
CA LEU A 6 30.78 73.37 31.19
C LEU A 6 29.69 73.01 30.16
N PRO A 7 30.00 73.00 28.85
CA PRO A 7 29.06 72.56 27.83
C PRO A 7 28.94 71.02 27.83
N VAL A 8 27.69 70.54 27.83
CA VAL A 8 27.35 69.12 27.72
C VAL A 8 27.51 68.67 26.26
N GLU A 9 28.44 67.76 26.02
CA GLU A 9 28.65 67.10 24.73
C GLU A 9 27.47 66.16 24.39
N PRO A 10 26.88 66.17 23.18
CA PRO A 10 25.86 65.21 22.82
C PRO A 10 26.47 63.83 22.63
N ALA A 11 26.06 62.89 23.49
CA ALA A 11 26.44 61.48 23.39
C ALA A 11 26.13 60.93 21.99
N ALA A 12 27.17 60.41 21.34
CA ALA A 12 27.10 59.75 20.04
C ALA A 12 26.03 58.65 20.05
N VAL A 13 25.02 58.80 19.19
CA VAL A 13 24.05 57.75 18.87
C VAL A 13 24.82 56.61 18.20
N GLN A 14 25.18 55.60 18.98
CA GLN A 14 25.73 54.35 18.46
C GLN A 14 24.68 53.71 17.54
N GLY A 15 25.01 53.66 16.24
CA GLY A 15 24.19 53.03 15.22
C GLY A 15 23.86 51.59 15.61
N ARG A 16 22.56 51.27 15.61
CA ARG A 16 22.10 49.88 15.76
C ARG A 16 22.75 49.03 14.66
N PRO A 17 23.32 47.87 14.98
CA PRO A 17 23.81 46.97 13.95
C PRO A 17 22.63 46.58 13.06
N SER A 18 22.72 46.93 11.77
CA SER A 18 21.80 46.48 10.74
C SER A 18 21.72 44.96 10.83
N ARG A 19 20.58 44.44 11.27
CA ARG A 19 20.27 43.00 11.20
C ARG A 19 20.39 42.61 9.72
N GLN A 20 21.50 42.00 9.35
CA GLN A 20 21.62 41.31 8.09
C GLN A 20 20.53 40.23 8.08
N SER A 21 19.47 40.48 7.32
CA SER A 21 18.50 39.47 6.95
C SER A 21 19.25 38.48 6.05
N SER A 22 19.90 37.49 6.68
CA SER A 22 20.36 36.31 5.97
C SER A 22 19.12 35.58 5.45
N SER A 23 18.70 35.94 4.25
CA SER A 23 17.76 35.16 3.45
C SER A 23 18.45 33.84 3.12
N ARG A 24 18.43 32.91 4.08
CA ARG A 24 18.84 31.52 3.83
C ARG A 24 18.08 31.05 2.60
N PRO A 25 18.76 30.63 1.52
CA PRO A 25 18.09 30.14 0.34
C PRO A 25 17.15 29.01 0.76
N TYR A 26 15.85 29.13 0.44
CA TYR A 26 14.95 27.99 0.58
C TYR A 26 15.56 26.82 -0.20
N PRO A 27 15.74 25.62 0.40
CA PRO A 27 16.47 24.53 -0.24
C PRO A 27 15.63 23.94 -1.37
N VAL A 28 15.79 24.49 -2.58
CA VAL A 28 15.11 24.10 -3.82
C VAL A 28 15.34 22.61 -4.13
N ASP A 29 16.52 22.09 -3.76
CA ASP A 29 16.91 20.68 -3.92
C ASP A 29 16.02 19.70 -3.14
N GLY A 30 15.53 20.12 -1.96
CA GLY A 30 14.69 19.27 -1.11
C GLY A 30 13.31 19.05 -1.70
N ALA A 31 12.74 20.08 -2.33
CA ALA A 31 11.43 20.00 -2.95
C ALA A 31 11.46 19.15 -4.23
N ALA A 32 12.49 19.30 -5.06
CA ALA A 32 12.67 18.48 -6.26
C ALA A 32 12.88 16.99 -5.93
N ALA A 33 13.75 16.69 -4.95
CA ALA A 33 13.96 15.32 -4.49
C ALA A 33 12.69 14.67 -3.93
N ARG A 34 11.90 15.41 -3.14
CA ARG A 34 10.61 14.93 -2.61
C ARG A 34 9.60 14.65 -3.72
N ARG A 35 9.48 15.54 -4.72
CA ARG A 35 8.62 15.32 -5.89
C ARG A 35 9.03 14.05 -6.65
N ARG A 36 10.33 13.83 -6.85
CA ARG A 36 10.84 12.60 -7.48
C ARG A 36 10.45 11.35 -6.68
N GLN A 37 10.62 11.38 -5.35
CA GLN A 37 10.26 10.26 -4.48
C GLN A 37 8.75 9.94 -4.54
N LEU A 38 7.89 10.96 -4.53
CA LEU A 38 6.44 10.77 -4.65
C LEU A 38 6.05 10.20 -6.02
N ARG A 39 6.68 10.67 -7.10
CA ARG A 39 6.47 10.09 -8.45
C ARG A 39 6.87 8.62 -8.50
N LEU A 40 8.05 8.27 -7.97
CA LEU A 40 8.50 6.88 -7.91
C LEU A 40 7.55 6.01 -7.08
N LEU A 41 7.11 6.52 -5.93
CA LEU A 41 6.15 5.81 -5.09
C LEU A 41 4.80 5.62 -5.80
N ALA A 42 4.35 6.60 -6.58
CA ALA A 42 3.12 6.49 -7.37
C ALA A 42 3.27 5.45 -8.50
N VAL A 43 4.42 5.40 -9.18
CA VAL A 43 4.71 4.37 -10.19
C VAL A 43 4.74 2.99 -9.56
N LEU A 44 5.41 2.81 -8.42
CA LEU A 44 5.44 1.55 -7.68
C LEU A 44 4.04 1.14 -7.21
N PHE A 45 3.22 2.10 -6.78
CA PHE A 45 1.84 1.84 -6.41
C PHE A 45 1.01 1.40 -7.62
N ALA A 46 1.18 2.03 -8.78
CA ALA A 46 0.49 1.63 -10.01
C ALA A 46 0.88 0.20 -10.45
N VAL A 47 2.17 -0.15 -10.39
CA VAL A 47 2.64 -1.52 -10.65
C VAL A 47 2.02 -2.51 -9.66
N TYR A 48 2.01 -2.16 -8.36
CA TYR A 48 1.37 -2.96 -7.34
C TYR A 48 -0.14 -3.15 -7.61
N LEU A 49 -0.87 -2.09 -7.99
CA LEU A 49 -2.29 -2.18 -8.30
C LEU A 49 -2.56 -3.09 -9.51
N ALA A 50 -1.71 -3.03 -10.55
CA ALA A 50 -1.82 -3.93 -11.69
C ALA A 50 -1.61 -5.40 -11.27
N LEU A 51 -0.60 -5.67 -10.43
CA LEU A 51 -0.36 -6.99 -9.87
C LEU A 51 -1.52 -7.45 -8.96
N LEU A 52 -2.04 -6.56 -8.11
CA LEU A 52 -3.17 -6.83 -7.23
C LEU A 52 -4.41 -7.24 -8.03
N VAL A 53 -4.76 -6.47 -9.06
CA VAL A 53 -5.88 -6.79 -9.96
C VAL A 53 -5.65 -8.15 -10.61
N TRP A 54 -4.45 -8.42 -11.12
CA TRP A 54 -4.16 -9.70 -11.78
C TRP A 54 -4.25 -10.89 -10.81
N VAL A 55 -3.65 -10.79 -9.63
CA VAL A 55 -3.69 -11.82 -8.59
C VAL A 55 -5.11 -12.07 -8.10
N VAL A 56 -5.90 -11.03 -7.84
CA VAL A 56 -7.26 -11.19 -7.32
C VAL A 56 -8.19 -11.73 -8.40
N LEU A 57 -8.18 -11.16 -9.61
CA LEU A 57 -9.10 -11.58 -10.66
C LEU A 57 -8.78 -12.98 -11.19
N TRP A 58 -7.49 -13.29 -11.42
CA TRP A 58 -7.09 -14.50 -12.13
C TRP A 58 -6.17 -15.43 -11.34
N LYS A 59 -5.90 -15.18 -10.05
CA LYS A 59 -5.06 -16.05 -9.21
C LYS A 59 -3.71 -16.42 -9.86
N LEU A 60 -3.10 -15.49 -10.58
CA LEU A 60 -1.86 -15.64 -11.39
C LEU A 60 -1.99 -16.46 -12.68
N GLU A 61 -3.20 -16.83 -13.09
CA GLU A 61 -3.47 -17.48 -14.36
C GLU A 61 -3.61 -16.46 -15.51
N ALA A 62 -3.65 -16.97 -16.74
CA ALA A 62 -3.88 -16.15 -17.92
C ALA A 62 -5.28 -15.50 -17.86
N PRO A 63 -5.42 -14.20 -18.22
CA PRO A 63 -6.70 -13.54 -18.26
C PRO A 63 -7.69 -14.26 -19.16
N HIS A 64 -8.83 -14.64 -18.58
CA HIS A 64 -9.92 -15.31 -19.27
C HIS A 64 -11.26 -14.79 -18.74
N VAL A 65 -12.32 -15.04 -19.50
CA VAL A 65 -13.71 -14.83 -19.10
C VAL A 65 -14.32 -16.21 -18.90
N GLY A 66 -14.96 -16.44 -17.76
CA GLY A 66 -15.56 -17.73 -17.47
C GLY A 66 -16.77 -18.01 -18.34
N ARG A 67 -17.18 -19.29 -18.39
CA ARG A 67 -18.40 -19.68 -19.09
C ARG A 67 -19.61 -19.35 -18.20
N GLY A 68 -20.66 -18.79 -18.81
CA GLY A 68 -21.87 -18.38 -18.10
C GLY A 68 -22.53 -19.53 -17.31
N GLY A 69 -23.06 -19.21 -16.13
CA GLY A 69 -23.71 -20.15 -15.22
C GLY A 69 -24.17 -19.43 -13.93
N LEU A 70 -24.98 -20.11 -13.12
CA LEU A 70 -25.38 -19.60 -11.80
C LEU A 70 -24.14 -19.59 -10.89
N ARG A 71 -23.83 -18.42 -10.32
CA ARG A 71 -22.71 -18.23 -9.40
C ARG A 71 -23.22 -17.76 -8.05
N PRO A 72 -22.69 -18.29 -6.93
CA PRO A 72 -23.13 -17.89 -5.61
C PRO A 72 -22.77 -16.43 -5.35
N VAL A 73 -23.66 -15.72 -4.66
CA VAL A 73 -23.42 -14.40 -4.09
C VAL A 73 -23.46 -14.57 -2.57
N LYS A 74 -22.30 -14.50 -1.93
CA LYS A 74 -22.14 -14.73 -0.50
C LYS A 74 -22.22 -13.41 0.26
N LEU A 75 -23.40 -13.15 0.82
CA LEU A 75 -23.69 -11.93 1.60
C LEU A 75 -23.64 -12.14 3.11
N ILE A 76 -23.52 -13.40 3.56
CA ILE A 76 -23.31 -13.73 4.97
C ILE A 76 -21.79 -13.82 5.19
N PRO A 77 -21.21 -12.91 6.00
CA PRO A 77 -19.77 -12.87 6.18
C PRO A 77 -19.28 -14.09 6.96
N PHE A 78 -18.09 -14.57 6.61
CA PHE A 78 -17.34 -15.63 7.30
C PHE A 78 -17.94 -17.05 7.21
N VAL A 79 -18.92 -17.29 6.34
CA VAL A 79 -19.55 -18.62 6.14
C VAL A 79 -19.26 -19.16 4.73
N ALA A 80 -18.81 -20.40 4.57
CA ALA A 80 -18.49 -20.99 3.27
C ALA A 80 -19.73 -21.13 2.38
N ALA A 81 -19.55 -20.99 1.05
CA ALA A 81 -20.67 -21.03 0.11
C ALA A 81 -21.40 -22.39 0.14
N GLY A 82 -22.73 -22.36 0.38
CA GLY A 82 -23.57 -23.55 0.35
C GLY A 82 -23.43 -24.48 1.56
N THR A 83 -22.76 -24.06 2.64
CA THR A 83 -22.63 -24.82 3.90
C THR A 83 -22.70 -23.86 5.10
N ASP A 84 -22.85 -24.41 6.31
CA ASP A 84 -22.72 -23.63 7.56
C ASP A 84 -21.26 -23.57 8.08
N ALA A 85 -20.29 -24.02 7.28
CA ALA A 85 -18.89 -24.05 7.68
C ALA A 85 -18.26 -22.65 7.65
N ALA A 86 -17.18 -22.44 8.40
CA ALA A 86 -16.43 -21.19 8.35
C ALA A 86 -15.67 -21.02 7.02
N SER A 87 -15.34 -19.77 6.65
CA SER A 87 -14.45 -19.48 5.52
C SER A 87 -13.03 -20.01 5.78
N ASP A 88 -12.30 -20.40 4.72
CA ASP A 88 -10.94 -20.93 4.86
C ASP A 88 -10.01 -19.87 5.50
N PRO A 89 -9.39 -20.16 6.65
CA PRO A 89 -8.47 -19.23 7.31
C PRO A 89 -7.31 -18.79 6.42
N PHE A 90 -6.85 -19.63 5.49
CA PHE A 90 -5.77 -19.29 4.59
C PHE A 90 -6.21 -18.25 3.53
N GLU A 91 -7.41 -18.40 2.97
CA GLU A 91 -7.98 -17.43 2.03
C GLU A 91 -8.20 -16.07 2.71
N VAL A 92 -8.76 -16.09 3.93
CA VAL A 92 -8.93 -14.89 4.76
C VAL A 92 -7.58 -14.21 5.04
N ALA A 93 -6.56 -14.98 5.45
CA ALA A 93 -5.23 -14.42 5.72
C ALA A 93 -4.59 -13.84 4.45
N ALA A 94 -4.71 -14.53 3.30
CA ALA A 94 -4.17 -14.09 2.03
C ALA A 94 -4.80 -12.77 1.55
N ASN A 95 -6.13 -12.65 1.63
CA ASN A 95 -6.87 -11.44 1.29
C ASN A 95 -6.45 -10.25 2.18
N LEU A 96 -6.37 -10.48 3.49
CA LEU A 96 -5.86 -9.47 4.42
C LEU A 96 -4.45 -9.00 4.06
N MET A 97 -3.56 -9.95 3.76
CA MET A 97 -2.16 -9.66 3.41
C MET A 97 -2.04 -8.90 2.09
N LEU A 98 -2.84 -9.24 1.08
CA LEU A 98 -2.83 -8.58 -0.23
C LEU A 98 -3.15 -7.09 -0.14
N PHE A 99 -3.98 -6.67 0.82
CA PHE A 99 -4.37 -5.26 1.03
C PHE A 99 -3.48 -4.49 2.01
N LEU A 100 -2.54 -5.14 2.72
CA LEU A 100 -1.56 -4.43 3.57
C LEU A 100 -0.74 -3.39 2.78
N PRO A 101 -0.17 -3.69 1.60
CA PRO A 101 0.57 -2.70 0.84
C PRO A 101 -0.33 -1.56 0.36
N PHE A 102 -1.58 -1.84 -0.03
CA PHE A 102 -2.56 -0.82 -0.44
C PHE A 102 -2.69 0.29 0.62
N GLY A 103 -2.95 -0.10 1.87
CA GLY A 103 -3.04 0.83 2.99
C GLY A 103 -1.74 1.62 3.24
N ALA A 104 -0.60 0.95 3.14
CA ALA A 104 0.71 1.59 3.32
C ALA A 104 0.99 2.65 2.25
N TYR A 105 0.69 2.35 0.99
CA TYR A 105 0.81 3.30 -0.12
C TYR A 105 -0.08 4.51 0.07
N LEU A 106 -1.35 4.31 0.46
CA LEU A 106 -2.26 5.42 0.77
C LEU A 106 -1.67 6.34 1.84
N ARG A 107 -1.09 5.78 2.91
CA ARG A 107 -0.49 6.59 3.98
C ARG A 107 0.65 7.48 3.50
N TRP A 108 1.47 7.00 2.58
CA TRP A 108 2.65 7.71 2.09
C TRP A 108 2.36 8.66 0.92
N LEU A 109 1.45 8.29 0.01
CA LEU A 109 1.03 9.10 -1.14
C LEU A 109 0.01 10.17 -0.77
N ALA A 110 -0.95 9.83 0.09
CA ALA A 110 -2.01 10.71 0.56
C ALA A 110 -1.92 10.89 2.09
N PRO A 111 -0.91 11.63 2.60
CA PRO A 111 -0.65 11.71 4.04
C PRO A 111 -1.74 12.42 4.85
N SER A 112 -2.66 13.13 4.20
CA SER A 112 -3.87 13.74 4.76
C SER A 112 -5.08 12.81 4.76
N CYS A 113 -5.00 11.65 4.10
CA CYS A 113 -6.05 10.63 4.15
C CYS A 113 -6.26 10.19 5.60
N SER A 114 -7.51 10.19 6.05
CA SER A 114 -7.86 9.64 7.36
C SER A 114 -7.80 8.12 7.32
N TRP A 115 -7.68 7.48 8.48
CA TRP A 115 -7.71 6.03 8.56
C TRP A 115 -9.04 5.45 8.07
N TRP A 116 -10.18 6.13 8.35
CA TRP A 116 -11.49 5.78 7.80
C TRP A 116 -11.53 5.91 6.27
N GLY A 117 -10.93 6.95 5.71
CA GLY A 117 -10.86 7.14 4.26
C GLY A 117 -10.03 6.04 3.59
N ALA A 118 -8.93 5.62 4.23
CA ALA A 118 -8.13 4.50 3.75
C ALA A 118 -8.91 3.17 3.79
N THR A 119 -9.64 2.91 4.87
CA THR A 119 -10.53 1.73 4.99
C THR A 119 -11.63 1.75 3.93
N ALA A 120 -12.27 2.90 3.72
CA ALA A 120 -13.32 3.05 2.71
C ALA A 120 -12.80 2.84 1.29
N LEU A 121 -11.61 3.36 0.96
CA LEU A 121 -10.97 3.12 -0.33
C LEU A 121 -10.60 1.64 -0.52
N ALA A 122 -10.13 0.96 0.53
CA ALA A 122 -9.84 -0.47 0.48
C ALA A 122 -11.13 -1.30 0.28
N ALA A 123 -12.19 -0.99 1.01
CA ALA A 123 -13.50 -1.63 0.85
C ALA A 123 -14.06 -1.40 -0.57
N ALA A 124 -14.00 -0.19 -1.08
CA ALA A 124 -14.47 0.15 -2.43
C ALA A 124 -13.66 -0.57 -3.52
N ALA A 125 -12.33 -0.63 -3.37
CA ALA A 125 -11.48 -1.38 -4.29
C ALA A 125 -11.79 -2.87 -4.25
N SER A 126 -11.98 -3.46 -3.07
CA SER A 126 -12.35 -4.86 -2.92
C SER A 126 -13.73 -5.15 -3.54
N LEU A 127 -14.72 -4.30 -3.26
CA LEU A 127 -16.05 -4.42 -3.84
C LEU A 127 -16.02 -4.38 -5.37
N LEU A 128 -15.18 -3.52 -5.95
CA LEU A 128 -14.99 -3.46 -7.41
C LEU A 128 -14.36 -4.74 -7.96
N LEU A 129 -13.38 -5.32 -7.25
CA LEU A 129 -12.74 -6.57 -7.65
C LEU A 129 -13.72 -7.75 -7.58
N GLU A 130 -14.47 -7.89 -6.49
CA GLU A 130 -15.52 -8.91 -6.33
C GLU A 130 -16.59 -8.77 -7.42
N SER A 131 -17.03 -7.53 -7.68
CA SER A 131 -18.00 -7.24 -8.74
C SER A 131 -17.45 -7.60 -10.12
N ALA A 132 -16.16 -7.35 -10.36
CA ALA A 132 -15.50 -7.70 -11.62
C ALA A 132 -15.36 -9.23 -11.77
N GLN A 133 -14.97 -9.96 -10.72
CA GLN A 133 -14.92 -11.43 -10.76
C GLN A 133 -16.30 -12.03 -11.06
N PHE A 134 -17.33 -11.49 -10.41
CA PHE A 134 -18.70 -11.90 -10.66
C PHE A 134 -19.14 -11.57 -12.10
N ALA A 135 -18.86 -10.37 -12.60
CA ALA A 135 -19.24 -9.94 -13.96
C ALA A 135 -18.50 -10.71 -15.05
N LEU A 136 -17.22 -11.00 -14.86
CA LEU A 136 -16.37 -11.75 -15.79
C LEU A 136 -16.58 -13.27 -15.73
N ALA A 137 -17.49 -13.74 -14.87
CA ALA A 137 -17.79 -15.16 -14.68
C ALA A 137 -16.61 -16.02 -14.20
N ILE A 138 -15.57 -15.40 -13.62
CA ILE A 138 -14.35 -16.07 -13.15
C ILE A 138 -14.37 -16.38 -11.65
N GLY A 139 -15.35 -15.85 -10.91
CA GLY A 139 -15.48 -16.10 -9.47
C GLY A 139 -16.88 -15.78 -8.93
N SER A 140 -17.07 -16.03 -7.64
CA SER A 140 -18.25 -15.62 -6.87
C SER A 140 -18.04 -14.25 -6.24
N PHE A 141 -19.13 -13.60 -5.83
CA PHE A 141 -19.05 -12.39 -5.01
C PHE A 141 -19.04 -12.78 -3.52
N ASP A 142 -18.03 -12.38 -2.75
CA ASP A 142 -17.92 -12.69 -1.32
C ASP A 142 -17.74 -11.43 -0.45
N ILE A 143 -18.72 -11.16 0.42
CA ILE A 143 -18.64 -10.03 1.36
C ILE A 143 -17.52 -10.18 2.40
N THR A 144 -17.12 -11.43 2.70
CA THR A 144 -15.99 -11.73 3.59
C THR A 144 -14.73 -11.09 3.04
N ASP A 145 -14.51 -11.18 1.73
CA ASP A 145 -13.33 -10.66 1.07
C ASP A 145 -13.33 -9.13 1.07
N VAL A 146 -14.49 -8.50 0.88
CA VAL A 146 -14.64 -7.04 1.07
C VAL A 146 -14.26 -6.60 2.48
N ILE A 147 -14.75 -7.28 3.51
CA ILE A 147 -14.48 -6.94 4.91
C ILE A 147 -12.99 -7.16 5.24
N VAL A 148 -12.45 -8.32 4.87
CA VAL A 148 -11.08 -8.72 5.17
C VAL A 148 -10.07 -7.84 4.45
N ASN A 149 -10.32 -7.50 3.18
CA ASN A 149 -9.50 -6.56 2.42
C ASN A 149 -9.55 -5.14 3.00
N ALA A 150 -10.71 -4.69 3.48
CA ALA A 150 -10.83 -3.42 4.19
C ALA A 150 -9.99 -3.40 5.48
N LEU A 151 -10.01 -4.49 6.25
CA LEU A 151 -9.17 -4.67 7.43
C LEU A 151 -7.67 -4.72 7.08
N GLY A 152 -7.29 -5.38 5.99
CA GLY A 152 -5.94 -5.37 5.44
C GLY A 152 -5.47 -3.96 5.11
N GLY A 153 -6.31 -3.18 4.42
CA GLY A 153 -6.05 -1.78 4.10
C GLY A 153 -5.89 -0.91 5.35
N LEU A 154 -6.76 -1.06 6.35
CA LEU A 154 -6.64 -0.36 7.63
C LEU A 154 -5.33 -0.71 8.35
N THR A 155 -5.00 -2.00 8.42
CA THR A 155 -3.80 -2.51 9.09
C THR A 155 -2.54 -1.98 8.41
N GLY A 156 -2.49 -2.03 7.09
CA GLY A 156 -1.38 -1.49 6.30
C GLY A 156 -1.19 0.01 6.51
N PHE A 157 -2.29 0.77 6.54
CA PHE A 157 -2.28 2.20 6.81
C PHE A 157 -1.78 2.53 8.23
N ALA A 158 -2.23 1.77 9.23
CA ALA A 158 -1.82 1.92 10.62
C ALA A 158 -0.32 1.63 10.78
N LEU A 159 0.17 0.52 10.21
CA LEU A 159 1.60 0.16 10.24
C LEU A 159 2.46 1.24 9.59
N ALA A 160 2.10 1.71 8.39
CA ALA A 160 2.80 2.79 7.71
C ALA A 160 2.77 4.11 8.50
N SER A 161 1.68 4.37 9.23
CA SER A 161 1.57 5.54 10.12
C SER A 161 2.55 5.47 11.28
N VAL A 162 2.63 4.32 11.95
CA VAL A 162 3.57 4.08 13.07
C VAL A 162 5.01 4.17 12.58
N LEU A 163 5.36 3.53 11.46
CA LEU A 163 6.69 3.61 10.87
C LEU A 163 7.09 5.04 10.53
N SER A 164 6.18 5.78 9.88
CA SER A 164 6.42 7.18 9.53
C SER A 164 6.57 8.06 10.75
N TRP A 165 5.82 7.79 11.82
CA TRP A 165 5.94 8.50 13.09
C TRP A 165 7.27 8.20 13.80
N ARG A 166 7.67 6.93 13.92
CA ARG A 166 8.97 6.53 14.48
C ARG A 166 10.15 7.16 13.73
N ALA A 167 10.07 7.16 12.40
CA ALA A 167 11.09 7.76 11.55
C ALA A 167 11.15 9.30 11.67
N ARG A 168 10.08 9.96 12.11
CA ARG A 168 10.09 11.41 12.41
C ARG A 168 10.70 11.68 13.78
N ARG A 169 10.36 10.89 14.82
CA ARG A 169 10.91 11.05 16.18
C ARG A 169 12.43 10.90 16.21
N THR A 170 12.94 9.79 15.69
CA THR A 170 14.39 9.50 15.62
C THR A 170 15.20 10.57 14.86
N ARG A 171 14.57 11.34 13.96
CA ARG A 171 15.22 12.43 13.23
C ARG A 171 15.19 13.76 13.97
N ALA A 172 14.14 14.02 14.75
CA ALA A 172 14.09 15.19 15.61
C ALA A 172 15.23 15.17 16.63
N GLU A 173 15.58 13.99 17.14
CA GLU A 173 16.72 13.76 18.05
C GLU A 173 18.09 13.92 17.36
N ARG A 174 18.18 13.71 16.04
CA ARG A 174 19.44 13.73 15.27
C ARG A 174 19.63 14.97 14.36
N GLY A 175 18.78 15.98 14.47
CA GLY A 175 18.87 17.21 13.64
C GLY A 175 18.72 16.98 12.12
N GLY A 176 18.10 15.88 11.68
CA GLY A 176 18.15 15.42 10.28
C GLY A 176 17.10 16.03 9.32
N ARG A 177 17.46 16.17 8.01
CA ARG A 177 16.59 16.67 6.92
C ARG A 177 15.27 15.87 6.79
N ARG A 178 14.15 16.59 6.55
CA ARG A 178 12.76 16.10 6.42
C ARG A 178 12.50 15.02 5.34
N GLY A 179 13.45 14.73 4.44
CA GLY A 179 13.26 13.86 3.26
C GLY A 179 13.53 12.35 3.45
N GLY A 180 14.09 11.92 4.58
CA GLY A 180 14.54 10.53 4.74
C GLY A 180 13.43 9.47 4.83
N SER A 181 12.24 9.82 5.35
CA SER A 181 11.17 8.82 5.60
C SER A 181 10.61 8.26 4.29
N LEU A 182 10.39 9.14 3.32
CA LEU A 182 9.93 8.79 1.97
C LEU A 182 11.01 8.01 1.21
N ALA A 183 12.28 8.37 1.37
CA ALA A 183 13.39 7.63 0.76
C ALA A 183 13.49 6.19 1.28
N SER A 184 13.25 5.97 2.57
CA SER A 184 13.20 4.63 3.16
C SER A 184 11.98 3.85 2.66
N ALA A 185 10.80 4.49 2.61
CA ALA A 185 9.59 3.87 2.09
C ALA A 185 9.76 3.44 0.62
N VAL A 186 10.25 4.33 -0.25
CA VAL A 186 10.52 4.02 -1.67
C VAL A 186 11.50 2.85 -1.82
N ARG A 187 12.54 2.77 -0.99
CA ARG A 187 13.49 1.65 -1.01
C ARG A 187 12.82 0.33 -0.66
N TRP A 188 12.08 0.27 0.44
CA TRP A 188 11.38 -0.96 0.84
C TRP A 188 10.28 -1.37 -0.15
N CYS A 189 9.53 -0.40 -0.68
CA CYS A 189 8.56 -0.64 -1.75
C CYS A 189 9.24 -1.18 -3.01
N ALA A 190 10.35 -0.58 -3.46
CA ALA A 190 11.06 -1.04 -4.64
C ALA A 190 11.62 -2.45 -4.45
N VAL A 191 12.23 -2.74 -3.29
CA VAL A 191 12.72 -4.10 -2.95
C VAL A 191 11.56 -5.10 -2.97
N GLY A 192 10.43 -4.77 -2.31
CA GLY A 192 9.25 -5.62 -2.28
C GLY A 192 8.65 -5.86 -3.67
N THR A 193 8.53 -4.82 -4.50
CA THR A 193 8.05 -4.94 -5.88
C THR A 193 9.00 -5.76 -6.74
N CYS A 194 10.32 -5.55 -6.65
CA CYS A 194 11.29 -6.38 -7.36
C CYS A 194 11.20 -7.85 -6.93
N ALA A 195 11.11 -8.13 -5.63
CA ALA A 195 10.97 -9.50 -5.13
C ALA A 195 9.67 -10.16 -5.63
N ALA A 196 8.55 -9.43 -5.59
CA ALA A 196 7.27 -9.91 -6.10
C ALA A 196 7.33 -10.19 -7.62
N LEU A 197 7.91 -9.28 -8.40
CA LEU A 197 8.07 -9.45 -9.84
C LEU A 197 9.00 -10.63 -10.18
N LEU A 198 10.07 -10.83 -9.41
CA LEU A 198 10.97 -11.99 -9.58
C LEU A 198 10.25 -13.29 -9.24
N ALA A 199 9.48 -13.33 -8.14
CA ALA A 199 8.69 -14.50 -7.76
C ALA A 199 7.63 -14.82 -8.82
N VAL A 200 6.95 -13.82 -9.35
CA VAL A 200 5.98 -13.97 -10.45
C VAL A 200 6.66 -14.44 -11.73
N GLY A 201 7.79 -13.83 -12.10
CA GLY A 201 8.56 -14.25 -13.27
C GLY A 201 9.04 -15.71 -13.17
N ALA A 202 9.50 -16.12 -11.99
CA ALA A 202 9.87 -17.51 -11.72
C ALA A 202 8.67 -18.45 -11.78
N PHE A 203 7.51 -18.05 -11.25
CA PHE A 203 6.27 -18.84 -11.33
C PHE A 203 5.81 -19.04 -12.77
N VAL A 204 5.76 -17.97 -13.57
CA VAL A 204 5.33 -18.01 -14.97
C VAL A 204 6.33 -18.76 -15.86
N ALA A 205 7.62 -18.65 -15.59
CA ALA A 205 8.66 -19.36 -16.34
C ALA A 205 8.85 -20.81 -15.88
N SER A 206 8.25 -21.22 -14.76
CA SER A 206 8.37 -22.58 -14.23
C SER A 206 7.64 -23.54 -15.16
N PRO A 207 8.32 -24.57 -15.72
CA PRO A 207 7.68 -25.57 -16.59
C PRO A 207 6.74 -26.53 -15.83
N VAL A 208 6.51 -26.29 -14.54
CA VAL A 208 5.74 -27.17 -13.65
C VAL A 208 4.26 -26.80 -13.69
N HIS A 209 3.64 -26.91 -14.87
CA HIS A 209 2.23 -27.29 -14.89
C HIS A 209 2.21 -28.79 -14.59
N LEU A 210 1.99 -29.13 -13.32
CA LEU A 210 1.82 -30.49 -12.84
C LEU A 210 0.85 -31.24 -13.77
N VAL A 211 1.44 -32.16 -14.55
CA VAL A 211 0.76 -33.23 -15.25
C VAL A 211 -0.28 -33.83 -14.29
N ARG A 212 -1.57 -33.72 -14.63
CA ARG A 212 -2.60 -34.53 -13.97
C ARG A 212 -2.18 -35.99 -14.18
N PRO A 213 -2.07 -36.83 -13.14
CA PRO A 213 -1.92 -38.25 -13.38
C PRO A 213 -3.15 -38.69 -14.17
N ASP A 214 -2.92 -39.10 -15.42
CA ASP A 214 -3.94 -39.68 -16.27
C ASP A 214 -4.65 -40.77 -15.46
N THR A 215 -5.96 -40.61 -15.33
CA THR A 215 -6.81 -41.72 -14.93
C THR A 215 -6.69 -42.75 -16.03
N GLY A 216 -5.84 -43.75 -15.80
CA GLY A 216 -5.79 -44.94 -16.63
C GLY A 216 -7.20 -45.51 -16.79
N PRO A 217 -7.51 -46.16 -17.93
CA PRO A 217 -8.87 -46.61 -18.21
C PRO A 217 -9.41 -47.50 -17.10
N LEU A 218 -10.66 -47.24 -16.72
CA LEU A 218 -11.50 -48.02 -15.80
C LEU A 218 -11.36 -49.53 -16.05
N VAL A 219 -10.73 -50.25 -15.12
CA VAL A 219 -10.94 -51.70 -15.00
C VAL A 219 -12.25 -51.88 -14.22
N ALA A 220 -13.31 -52.21 -14.94
CA ALA A 220 -14.56 -52.66 -14.32
C ALA A 220 -14.31 -53.99 -13.60
N PRO A 221 -14.76 -54.18 -12.34
CA PRO A 221 -14.72 -55.50 -11.73
C PRO A 221 -15.74 -56.40 -12.44
N THR A 222 -15.22 -57.46 -13.02
CA THR A 222 -15.93 -58.61 -13.57
C THR A 222 -16.96 -59.11 -12.55
N GLN A 223 -18.23 -59.21 -12.95
CA GLN A 223 -19.18 -60.06 -12.24
C GLN A 223 -18.75 -61.52 -12.45
N GLU A 224 -18.21 -62.14 -11.40
CA GLU A 224 -18.23 -63.60 -11.27
C GLU A 224 -19.43 -64.02 -10.41
N ARG A 225 -19.96 -65.19 -10.80
CA ARG A 225 -21.25 -65.79 -10.45
C ARG A 225 -21.40 -66.20 -8.99
#